data_AF-A0A6I1FI48-F1
#
_entry.id   AF-A0A6I1FI48-F1
#
_cell.length_a   1.000
_cell.length_b   1.000
_cell.length_c   1.000
_cell.angle_alpha   90.00
_cell.angle_beta   90.00
_cell.angle_gamma   90.00
#
_symmetry.space_group_name_H-M   'P 1'
#
loop_
_entity.id
_entity.type
_entity.pdbx_description
1 polymer ?
#
loop_
_entity_poly.entity_id
_entity_poly.type
_entity_poly.pdbx_seq_one_letter_code
_entity_poly.pdbx_strand_id
1 'polypeptide(L)'
;MANTKFGKNKVGEMISMHFLLLIFFFSIGAIGCFFVLKNNFQLYYKILLNHIFLSIFACLFFYLNGFYRFTLPLLYIIPTVVVTFGFLVLFTLHFQQRNHTFRYLFMIINWVFVFEIFLEYIGFIHFRNGWDFWDSYSFYWIYLRLFIYFGNKYIPMEQRYQKRLPPKLYGTLFGVTLTLSILVLFWLIHFR
;
A
#
# COMPACT_ATOMS: atom_id res chain seq x y z
N MET A 1 -30.55 31.35 -11.21
CA MET A 1 -30.73 30.23 -10.26
C MET A 1 -30.40 28.83 -10.83
N ALA A 2 -29.86 28.68 -12.06
CA ALA A 2 -29.59 27.36 -12.66
C ALA A 2 -28.21 26.74 -12.29
N ASN A 3 -27.25 27.52 -11.77
CA ASN A 3 -25.87 27.06 -11.53
C ASN A 3 -25.69 26.16 -10.29
N THR A 4 -26.62 26.15 -9.34
CA THR A 4 -26.47 25.38 -8.09
C THR A 4 -26.84 23.90 -8.23
N LYS A 5 -27.66 23.55 -9.23
CA LYS A 5 -28.11 22.16 -9.46
C LYS A 5 -27.04 21.31 -10.16
N PHE A 6 -26.25 21.93 -11.04
CA PHE A 6 -25.17 21.24 -11.77
C PHE A 6 -23.99 20.85 -10.86
N GLY A 7 -23.65 21.70 -9.89
CA GLY A 7 -22.57 21.42 -8.93
C GLY A 7 -22.87 20.26 -7.98
N LYS A 8 -24.13 20.11 -7.54
CA LYS A 8 -24.53 19.03 -6.60
C LYS A 8 -24.41 17.64 -7.21
N ASN A 9 -24.74 17.49 -8.50
CA ASN A 9 -24.65 16.19 -9.18
C ASN A 9 -23.18 15.72 -9.31
N LYS A 10 -22.26 16.61 -9.68
CA LYS A 10 -20.83 16.27 -9.79
C LYS A 10 -20.21 15.84 -8.47
N VAL A 11 -20.58 16.49 -7.35
CA VAL A 11 -20.08 16.10 -6.02
C VAL A 11 -20.58 14.71 -5.63
N GLY A 12 -21.85 14.39 -5.91
CA GLY A 12 -22.40 13.06 -5.66
C GLY A 12 -21.73 11.95 -6.50
N GLU A 13 -21.43 12.24 -7.77
CA GLU A 13 -20.72 11.31 -8.66
C GLU A 13 -19.28 11.03 -8.17
N MET A 14 -18.53 12.06 -7.76
CA MET A 14 -17.16 11.88 -7.23
C MET A 14 -17.15 11.03 -5.96
N ILE A 15 -18.06 11.28 -5.02
CA ILE A 15 -18.17 10.49 -3.78
C ILE A 15 -18.47 9.02 -4.11
N SER A 16 -19.37 8.78 -5.07
CA SER A 16 -19.71 7.42 -5.50
C SER A 16 -18.50 6.69 -6.09
N MET A 17 -17.68 7.38 -6.90
CA MET A 17 -16.44 6.82 -7.46
C MET A 17 -15.44 6.46 -6.36
N HIS A 18 -15.26 7.31 -5.35
CA HIS A 18 -14.35 7.03 -4.23
C HIS A 18 -14.79 5.80 -3.41
N PHE A 19 -16.09 5.60 -3.20
CA PHE A 19 -16.59 4.38 -2.57
C PHE A 19 -16.31 3.13 -3.41
N LEU A 20 -16.49 3.20 -4.74
CA LEU A 20 -16.15 2.09 -5.64
C LEU A 20 -14.67 1.73 -5.56
N LEU A 21 -13.78 2.73 -5.53
CA LEU A 21 -12.34 2.51 -5.35
C LEU A 21 -12.04 1.85 -4.00
N LEU A 22 -12.68 2.30 -2.92
CA LEU A 22 -12.50 1.73 -1.60
C LEU A 22 -12.91 0.24 -1.57
N ILE A 23 -14.06 -0.10 -2.15
CA ILE A 23 -14.54 -1.49 -2.26
C ILE A 23 -13.58 -2.32 -3.12
N PHE A 24 -13.10 -1.77 -4.23
CA PHE A 24 -12.16 -2.43 -5.13
C PHE A 24 -10.85 -2.79 -4.42
N PHE A 25 -10.21 -1.81 -3.75
CA PHE A 25 -8.96 -2.05 -3.01
C PHE A 25 -9.16 -3.01 -1.84
N PHE A 26 -10.25 -2.87 -1.08
CA PHE A 26 -10.60 -3.80 -0.02
C PHE A 26 -10.74 -5.22 -0.56
N SER A 27 -11.45 -5.41 -1.67
CA SER A 27 -11.70 -6.71 -2.28
C SER A 27 -10.40 -7.37 -2.76
N ILE A 28 -9.55 -6.63 -3.47
CA ILE A 28 -8.24 -7.13 -3.92
C ILE A 28 -7.36 -7.51 -2.73
N GLY A 29 -7.29 -6.65 -1.71
CA GLY A 29 -6.52 -6.93 -0.50
C GLY A 29 -7.05 -8.17 0.24
N ALA A 30 -8.37 -8.32 0.35
CA ALA A 30 -9.00 -9.47 1.01
C ALA A 30 -8.75 -10.77 0.25
N ILE A 31 -8.91 -10.77 -1.09
CA ILE A 31 -8.62 -11.93 -1.95
C ILE A 31 -7.13 -12.30 -1.85
N GLY A 32 -6.24 -11.31 -1.89
CA GLY A 32 -4.80 -11.52 -1.75
C GLY A 32 -4.41 -12.09 -0.39
N CYS A 33 -4.98 -11.55 0.70
CA CYS A 33 -4.83 -12.10 2.05
C CYS A 33 -5.31 -13.55 2.10
N PHE A 34 -6.51 -13.84 1.60
CA PHE A 34 -7.08 -15.18 1.59
C PHE A 34 -6.17 -16.17 0.84
N PHE A 35 -5.64 -15.78 -0.32
CA PHE A 35 -4.76 -16.62 -1.12
C PHE A 35 -3.47 -17.01 -0.38
N VAL A 36 -2.87 -16.10 0.39
CA VAL A 36 -1.66 -16.39 1.18
C VAL A 36 -2.00 -17.22 2.42
N LEU A 37 -3.12 -16.94 3.07
CA LEU A 37 -3.49 -17.53 4.36
C LEU A 37 -4.11 -18.92 4.25
N LYS A 38 -4.79 -19.26 3.15
CA LYS A 38 -5.57 -20.50 3.01
C LYS A 38 -4.80 -21.78 3.38
N ASN A 39 -3.48 -21.81 3.16
CA ASN A 39 -2.65 -22.99 3.41
C ASN A 39 -1.75 -22.85 4.66
N ASN A 40 -1.57 -21.64 5.20
CA ASN A 40 -0.54 -21.35 6.21
C ASN A 40 -1.01 -20.39 7.31
N PHE A 41 -2.31 -20.30 7.60
CA PHE A 41 -2.85 -19.32 8.55
C PHE A 41 -2.13 -19.30 9.90
N GLN A 42 -1.85 -20.48 10.47
CA GLN A 42 -1.15 -20.62 11.76
C GLN A 42 0.26 -20.02 11.77
N LEU A 43 0.90 -19.90 10.61
CA LEU A 43 2.23 -19.31 10.47
C LEU A 43 2.18 -17.79 10.51
N TYR A 44 1.14 -17.20 9.92
CA TYR A 44 1.05 -15.75 9.68
C TYR A 44 0.18 -15.00 10.70
N TYR A 45 -0.67 -15.65 11.49
CA TYR A 45 -1.63 -14.95 12.36
C TYR A 45 -0.96 -13.99 13.36
N LYS A 46 0.19 -14.36 13.95
CA LYS A 46 0.93 -13.49 14.89
C LYS A 46 1.40 -12.21 14.21
N ILE A 47 1.88 -12.32 12.96
CA ILE A 47 2.28 -11.16 12.16
C ILE A 47 1.06 -10.29 11.85
N LEU A 48 -0.06 -10.91 11.44
CA LEU A 48 -1.29 -10.19 11.14
C LEU A 48 -1.85 -9.43 12.35
N LEU A 49 -1.78 -10.01 13.55
CA LEU A 49 -2.26 -9.32 14.76
C LEU A 49 -1.43 -8.06 15.05
N ASN A 50 -0.10 -8.17 14.96
CA ASN A 50 0.79 -7.00 15.09
C ASN A 50 0.53 -5.97 13.99
N HIS A 51 0.28 -6.42 12.77
CA HIS A 51 -0.06 -5.58 11.62
C HIS A 51 -1.36 -4.82 11.83
N ILE A 52 -2.43 -5.48 12.29
CA ILE A 52 -3.72 -4.83 12.55
C ILE A 52 -3.55 -3.70 13.57
N PHE A 53 -2.87 -4.00 14.70
CA PHE A 53 -2.63 -3.00 15.74
C PHE A 53 -1.82 -1.81 15.21
N LEU A 54 -0.70 -2.09 14.54
CA LEU A 54 0.19 -1.04 14.02
C LEU A 54 -0.49 -0.21 12.92
N SER A 55 -1.28 -0.83 12.04
CA SER A 55 -1.99 -0.13 10.95
C SER A 55 -3.05 0.81 11.48
N ILE A 56 -3.85 0.37 12.47
CA ILE A 56 -4.86 1.21 13.10
C ILE A 56 -4.16 2.39 13.79
N PHE A 57 -3.12 2.12 14.57
CA PHE A 57 -2.38 3.16 15.27
C PHE A 57 -1.73 4.16 14.31
N ALA A 58 -1.05 3.69 13.26
CA ALA A 58 -0.44 4.53 12.25
C ALA A 58 -1.48 5.38 11.51
N CYS A 59 -2.60 4.78 11.08
CA CYS A 59 -3.67 5.50 10.38
C CYS A 59 -4.27 6.61 11.26
N LEU A 60 -4.53 6.31 12.54
CA LEU A 60 -5.00 7.30 13.52
C LEU A 60 -3.95 8.39 13.75
N PHE A 61 -2.67 8.02 13.92
CA PHE A 61 -1.58 8.97 14.08
C PHE A 61 -1.48 9.94 12.91
N PHE A 62 -1.48 9.44 11.66
CA PHE A 62 -1.42 10.26 10.45
C PHE A 62 -2.64 11.17 10.30
N TYR A 63 -3.84 10.67 10.63
CA TYR A 63 -5.07 11.46 10.55
C TYR A 63 -5.13 12.56 11.62
N LEU A 64 -4.79 12.23 12.87
CA LEU A 64 -4.86 13.15 14.01
C LEU A 64 -3.83 14.27 13.91
N ASN A 65 -2.60 13.97 13.45
CA ASN A 65 -1.59 15.00 13.17
C ASN A 65 -1.86 15.77 11.87
N GLY A 66 -2.89 15.36 11.11
CA GLY A 66 -3.30 16.02 9.87
C GLY A 66 -2.33 15.81 8.70
N PHE A 67 -1.45 14.80 8.76
CA PHE A 67 -0.55 14.44 7.66
C PHE A 67 -1.33 13.86 6.48
N TYR A 68 -2.36 13.05 6.76
CA TYR A 68 -3.30 12.54 5.75
C TYR A 68 -4.72 13.04 6.01
N ARG A 69 -5.36 13.52 4.95
CA ARG A 69 -6.81 13.74 4.90
C ARG A 69 -7.43 12.85 3.83
N PHE A 70 -8.55 12.25 4.16
CA PHE A 70 -9.30 11.36 3.27
C PHE A 70 -10.61 12.02 2.87
N THR A 71 -11.02 11.81 1.62
CA THR A 71 -12.32 12.31 1.13
C THR A 71 -13.49 11.54 1.75
N LEU A 72 -13.29 10.27 2.06
CA LEU A 72 -14.27 9.44 2.76
C LEU A 72 -14.03 9.44 4.28
N PRO A 73 -15.07 9.20 5.10
CA PRO A 73 -14.94 9.07 6.54
C PRO A 73 -13.90 8.01 6.96
N LEU A 74 -13.12 8.34 7.98
CA LEU A 74 -12.02 7.51 8.48
C LEU A 74 -12.46 6.08 8.85
N LEU A 75 -13.71 5.92 9.33
CA LEU A 75 -14.30 4.63 9.68
C LEU A 75 -14.30 3.64 8.51
N TYR A 76 -14.46 4.10 7.27
CA TYR A 76 -14.41 3.24 6.07
C TYR A 76 -12.98 3.00 5.59
N ILE A 77 -12.07 3.95 5.84
CA ILE A 77 -10.68 3.89 5.39
C ILE A 77 -9.87 2.90 6.22
N ILE A 78 -10.04 2.88 7.55
CA ILE A 78 -9.26 2.02 8.45
C ILE A 78 -9.35 0.52 8.06
N PRO A 79 -10.54 -0.08 7.84
CA PRO A 79 -10.63 -1.48 7.43
C PRO A 79 -9.92 -1.75 6.10
N THR A 80 -10.04 -0.84 5.14
CA THR A 80 -9.37 -0.95 3.84
C THR A 80 -7.86 -0.90 3.99
N VAL A 81 -7.32 0.05 4.76
CA VAL A 81 -5.88 0.15 5.05
C VAL A 81 -5.37 -1.12 5.74
N VAL A 82 -6.09 -1.60 6.76
CA VAL A 82 -5.73 -2.82 7.48
C VAL A 82 -5.65 -4.02 6.52
N VAL A 83 -6.61 -4.18 5.63
CA VAL A 83 -6.66 -5.30 4.69
C VAL A 83 -5.63 -5.16 3.57
N THR A 84 -5.48 -3.98 2.96
CA THR A 84 -4.55 -3.78 1.83
C THR A 84 -3.09 -3.82 2.27
N PHE A 85 -2.74 -3.14 3.37
CA PHE A 85 -1.39 -3.24 3.93
C PHE A 85 -1.15 -4.61 4.57
N GLY A 86 -2.20 -5.29 5.03
CA GLY A 86 -2.11 -6.66 5.52
C GLY A 86 -1.70 -7.60 4.39
N PHE A 87 -2.34 -7.45 3.23
CA PHE A 87 -1.94 -8.14 2.02
C PHE A 87 -0.51 -7.80 1.63
N LEU A 88 -0.12 -6.53 1.66
CA LEU A 88 1.25 -6.10 1.36
C LEU A 88 2.30 -6.78 2.26
N VAL A 89 2.04 -6.83 3.58
CA VAL A 89 2.91 -7.50 4.56
C VAL A 89 2.99 -9.00 4.28
N LEU A 90 1.83 -9.65 4.11
CA LEU A 90 1.76 -11.09 3.82
C LEU A 90 2.49 -11.42 2.53
N PHE A 91 2.24 -10.65 1.47
CA PHE A 91 2.88 -10.82 0.17
C PHE A 91 4.40 -10.66 0.28
N THR A 92 4.85 -9.60 0.96
CA THR A 92 6.27 -9.31 1.19
C THR A 92 6.96 -10.46 1.91
N LEU A 93 6.33 -11.03 2.95
CA LEU A 93 6.90 -12.14 3.69
C LEU A 93 6.85 -13.45 2.92
N HIS A 94 5.70 -13.75 2.30
CA HIS A 94 5.45 -15.01 1.62
C HIS A 94 6.35 -15.21 0.39
N PHE A 95 6.58 -14.14 -0.39
CA PHE A 95 7.37 -14.18 -1.63
C PHE A 95 8.79 -13.60 -1.49
N GLN A 96 9.25 -13.37 -0.25
CA GLN A 96 10.54 -12.75 0.01
C GLN A 96 11.69 -13.51 -0.67
N GLN A 97 12.53 -12.79 -1.43
CA GLN A 97 13.74 -13.34 -2.03
C GLN A 97 14.94 -13.22 -1.07
N ARG A 98 15.63 -14.33 -0.80
CA ARG A 98 16.76 -14.39 0.16
C ARG A 98 17.94 -13.51 -0.22
N ASN A 99 18.32 -13.51 -1.50
CA ASN A 99 19.59 -12.91 -1.95
C ASN A 99 19.42 -11.48 -2.50
N HIS A 100 18.18 -11.00 -2.67
CA HIS A 100 17.88 -9.72 -3.33
C HIS A 100 16.80 -8.93 -2.60
N THR A 101 16.89 -8.87 -1.27
CA THR A 101 15.92 -8.18 -0.41
C THR A 101 15.73 -6.72 -0.79
N PHE A 102 16.81 -6.00 -1.13
CA PHE A 102 16.73 -4.60 -1.56
C PHE A 102 15.92 -4.43 -2.84
N ARG A 103 16.27 -5.14 -3.93
CA ARG A 103 15.56 -5.01 -5.22
C ARG A 103 14.10 -5.43 -5.09
N TYR A 104 13.83 -6.45 -4.28
CA TYR A 104 12.47 -6.92 -4.00
C TYR A 104 11.63 -5.86 -3.28
N LEU A 105 12.15 -5.30 -2.18
CA LEU A 105 11.49 -4.22 -1.46
C LEU A 105 11.34 -2.96 -2.31
N PHE A 106 12.37 -2.60 -3.07
CA PHE A 106 12.32 -1.47 -3.98
C PHE A 106 11.17 -1.61 -4.98
N MET A 107 10.99 -2.78 -5.61
CA MET A 107 9.88 -2.99 -6.52
C MET A 107 8.53 -2.82 -5.83
N ILE A 108 8.32 -3.50 -4.69
CA ILE A 108 7.05 -3.45 -3.96
C ILE A 108 6.71 -2.02 -3.53
N ILE A 109 7.67 -1.32 -2.92
CA ILE A 109 7.46 0.04 -2.39
C ILE A 109 7.18 1.02 -3.52
N ASN A 110 7.87 0.90 -4.66
CA ASN A 110 7.59 1.77 -5.81
C ASN A 110 6.21 1.54 -6.40
N TRP A 111 5.70 0.30 -6.43
CA TRP A 111 4.31 0.06 -6.84
C TRP A 111 3.32 0.71 -5.87
N VAL A 112 3.50 0.56 -4.56
CA VAL A 112 2.66 1.22 -3.54
C VAL A 112 2.72 2.75 -3.71
N PHE A 113 3.91 3.29 -3.95
CA PHE A 113 4.11 4.72 -4.15
C PHE A 113 3.40 5.26 -5.40
N VAL A 114 3.45 4.53 -6.52
CA VAL A 114 2.69 4.89 -7.73
C VAL A 114 1.19 4.91 -7.45
N PHE A 115 0.67 3.94 -6.69
CA PHE A 115 -0.73 3.94 -6.30
C PHE A 115 -1.07 5.12 -5.38
N GLU A 116 -0.19 5.50 -4.46
CA GLU A 116 -0.40 6.66 -3.60
C GLU A 116 -0.49 7.96 -4.40
N ILE A 117 0.41 8.16 -5.37
CA ILE A 117 0.36 9.31 -6.28
C ILE A 117 -0.94 9.33 -7.06
N PHE A 118 -1.38 8.19 -7.58
CA PHE A 118 -2.64 8.07 -8.28
C PHE A 118 -3.83 8.44 -7.38
N LEU A 119 -3.83 7.98 -6.12
CA LEU A 119 -4.87 8.29 -5.13
C LEU A 119 -4.90 9.77 -4.75
N GLU A 120 -3.74 10.43 -4.65
CA GLU A 120 -3.71 11.88 -4.42
C GLU A 120 -4.21 12.64 -5.64
N TYR A 121 -3.79 12.25 -6.85
CA TYR A 121 -4.19 12.90 -8.09
C TYR A 121 -5.71 12.92 -8.31
N ILE A 122 -6.40 11.83 -7.97
CA ILE A 122 -7.88 11.73 -8.05
C ILE A 122 -8.60 12.34 -6.82
N GLY A 123 -7.86 12.93 -5.88
CA GLY A 123 -8.38 13.54 -4.67
C GLY A 123 -9.01 12.53 -3.70
N PHE A 124 -8.52 11.29 -3.65
CA PHE A 124 -8.95 10.32 -2.65
C PHE A 124 -8.22 10.54 -1.31
N ILE A 125 -6.92 10.84 -1.40
CA ILE A 125 -6.08 11.28 -0.28
C ILE A 125 -5.55 12.70 -0.54
N HIS A 126 -5.22 13.41 0.52
CA HIS A 126 -4.53 14.69 0.46
C HIS A 126 -3.48 14.79 1.56
N PHE A 127 -2.27 15.20 1.20
CA PHE A 127 -1.23 15.50 2.18
C PHE A 127 -1.38 16.92 2.73
N ARG A 128 -1.02 17.09 4.01
CA ARG A 128 -1.02 18.39 4.71
C ARG A 128 0.08 18.42 5.77
N ASN A 129 0.27 19.59 6.38
CA ASN A 129 1.17 19.81 7.52
C ASN A 129 2.62 19.41 7.26
N GLY A 130 3.11 19.69 6.04
CA GLY A 130 4.50 19.43 5.65
C GLY A 130 4.82 17.97 5.32
N TRP A 131 3.86 17.05 5.50
CA TRP A 131 4.00 15.67 5.04
C TRP A 131 3.90 15.62 3.52
N ASP A 132 4.76 14.84 2.88
CA ASP A 132 4.75 14.69 1.43
C ASP A 132 4.93 13.23 0.95
N PHE A 133 5.11 13.09 -0.37
CA PHE A 133 5.37 11.81 -1.01
C PHE A 133 6.64 11.12 -0.52
N TRP A 134 7.70 11.87 -0.21
CA TRP A 134 8.98 11.33 0.22
C TRP A 134 8.92 10.81 1.65
N ASP A 135 8.18 11.49 2.52
CA ASP A 135 7.91 11.03 3.87
C ASP A 135 7.16 9.69 3.85
N SER A 136 6.11 9.62 3.01
CA SER A 136 5.31 8.41 2.79
C SER A 136 6.16 7.26 2.24
N TYR A 137 6.96 7.53 1.20
CA TYR A 137 7.88 6.58 0.59
C TYR A 137 8.88 6.01 1.62
N SER A 138 9.46 6.89 2.44
CA SER A 138 10.40 6.51 3.50
C SER A 138 9.71 5.70 4.60
N PHE A 139 8.48 6.05 4.95
CA PHE A 139 7.68 5.30 5.92
C PHE A 139 7.40 3.88 5.44
N TYR A 140 7.09 3.66 4.16
CA TYR A 140 6.90 2.32 3.60
C TYR A 140 8.14 1.43 3.73
N TRP A 141 9.34 2.01 3.57
CA TRP A 141 10.59 1.29 3.82
C TRP A 141 10.72 0.81 5.26
N ILE A 142 10.45 1.69 6.22
CA ILE A 142 10.50 1.36 7.65
C ILE A 142 9.46 0.29 7.97
N TYR A 143 8.23 0.49 7.51
CA TYR A 143 7.09 -0.39 7.73
C TYR A 143 7.38 -1.83 7.26
N LEU A 144 7.79 -2.01 5.99
CA LEU A 144 8.03 -3.35 5.46
C LEU A 144 9.28 -4.01 6.06
N ARG A 145 10.33 -3.25 6.38
CA ARG A 145 11.51 -3.80 7.04
C ARG A 145 11.19 -4.28 8.46
N LEU A 146 10.34 -3.55 9.19
CA LEU A 146 9.86 -3.97 10.51
C LEU A 146 9.13 -5.32 10.42
N PHE A 147 8.24 -5.49 9.44
CA PHE A 147 7.55 -6.77 9.27
C PHE A 147 8.46 -7.88 8.75
N ILE A 148 9.46 -7.60 7.92
CA ILE A 148 10.49 -8.59 7.56
C ILE A 148 11.25 -9.04 8.80
N TYR A 149 11.62 -8.11 9.69
CA TYR A 149 12.29 -8.44 10.95
C TYR A 149 11.43 -9.37 11.82
N PHE A 150 10.16 -9.03 12.05
CA PHE A 150 9.25 -9.93 12.78
C PHE A 150 9.01 -11.24 12.05
N GLY A 151 8.85 -11.21 10.73
CA GLY A 151 8.68 -12.38 9.88
C GLY A 151 9.84 -13.34 10.01
N ASN A 152 11.09 -12.85 10.01
CA ASN A 152 12.28 -13.68 10.20
C ASN A 152 12.34 -14.34 11.60
N LYS A 153 11.72 -13.73 12.60
CA LYS A 153 11.61 -14.31 13.96
C LYS A 153 10.51 -15.36 14.08
N TYR A 154 9.36 -15.14 13.46
CA TYR A 154 8.18 -15.99 13.66
C TYR A 154 7.96 -17.03 12.55
N ILE A 155 8.55 -16.82 11.37
CA ILE A 155 8.28 -17.60 10.16
C ILE A 155 9.62 -18.08 9.58
N PRO A 156 9.98 -19.36 9.78
CA PRO A 156 11.16 -19.97 9.15
C PRO A 156 11.14 -19.78 7.64
N MET A 157 12.30 -19.58 7.03
CA MET A 157 12.38 -19.31 5.59
C MET A 157 11.92 -20.50 4.75
N GLU A 158 12.11 -21.71 5.25
CA GLU A 158 11.76 -22.99 4.64
C GLU A 158 10.23 -23.14 4.46
N GLN A 159 9.45 -22.47 5.30
CA GLN A 159 7.99 -22.50 5.28
C GLN A 159 7.38 -21.39 4.41
N ARG A 160 8.21 -20.51 3.85
CA ARG A 160 7.77 -19.45 2.93
C ARG A 160 7.77 -19.97 1.49
N TYR A 161 7.09 -19.28 0.59
CA TYR A 161 7.09 -19.71 -0.80
C TYR A 161 8.43 -19.39 -1.46
N GLN A 162 9.19 -20.44 -1.78
CA GLN A 162 10.58 -20.31 -2.26
C GLN A 162 10.75 -20.42 -3.78
N LYS A 163 9.67 -20.45 -4.58
CA LYS A 163 9.84 -20.53 -6.03
C LYS A 163 10.51 -19.24 -6.52
N ARG A 164 11.80 -19.36 -6.87
CA ARG A 164 12.59 -18.24 -7.38
C ARG A 164 12.07 -17.87 -8.75
N LEU A 165 11.85 -16.57 -8.96
CA LEU A 165 11.63 -16.06 -10.30
C LEU A 165 12.89 -16.29 -11.14
N PRO A 166 12.76 -16.63 -12.44
CA PRO A 166 13.91 -16.70 -13.33
C PRO A 166 14.72 -15.40 -13.28
N PRO A 167 16.06 -15.44 -13.17
CA PRO A 167 16.89 -14.24 -13.02
C PRO A 167 16.63 -13.18 -14.09
N LYS A 168 16.40 -13.61 -15.34
CA LYS A 168 16.05 -12.72 -16.46
C LYS A 168 14.75 -11.97 -16.20
N LEU A 169 13.67 -12.67 -15.83
CA LEU A 169 12.38 -12.05 -15.54
C LEU A 169 12.47 -11.11 -14.34
N TYR A 170 13.18 -11.51 -13.29
CA TYR A 170 13.39 -10.66 -12.10
C TYR A 170 14.16 -9.38 -12.45
N GLY A 171 15.21 -9.48 -13.27
CA GLY A 171 15.96 -8.34 -13.78
C GLY A 171 15.08 -7.42 -14.64
N THR A 172 14.23 -7.97 -15.51
CA THR A 172 13.27 -7.20 -16.31
C THR A 172 12.27 -6.46 -15.44
N LEU A 173 11.65 -7.13 -14.45
CA LEU A 173 10.71 -6.49 -13.53
C LEU A 173 11.35 -5.34 -12.75
N PHE A 174 12.58 -5.54 -12.26
CA PHE A 174 13.32 -4.50 -11.58
C PHE A 174 13.64 -3.32 -12.51
N GLY A 175 14.10 -3.58 -13.73
CA GLY A 175 14.38 -2.56 -14.73
C GLY A 175 13.14 -1.74 -15.11
N VAL A 176 12.01 -2.41 -15.36
CA VAL A 176 10.72 -1.74 -15.61
C VAL A 176 10.31 -0.87 -14.43
N THR A 177 10.43 -1.39 -13.20
CA THR A 177 10.08 -0.62 -12.00
C THR A 177 10.99 0.60 -11.84
N LEU A 178 12.29 0.46 -12.08
CA LEU A 178 13.25 1.57 -12.01
C LEU A 178 12.93 2.65 -13.05
N THR A 179 12.65 2.27 -14.30
CA THR A 179 12.25 3.22 -15.34
C THR A 179 10.96 3.95 -14.96
N LEU A 180 9.96 3.22 -14.46
CA LEU A 180 8.70 3.81 -13.98
C LEU A 180 8.95 4.81 -12.84
N SER A 181 9.79 4.47 -11.87
CA SER A 181 10.17 5.37 -10.76
C SER A 181 10.79 6.67 -11.28
N ILE A 182 11.68 6.59 -12.27
CA ILE A 182 12.33 7.77 -12.87
C ILE A 182 11.30 8.64 -13.59
N LEU A 183 10.38 8.03 -14.36
CA LEU A 183 9.32 8.76 -15.05
C LEU A 183 8.38 9.47 -14.08
N VAL A 184 7.99 8.78 -13.01
CA VAL A 184 7.15 9.32 -11.95
C VAL A 184 7.86 10.48 -11.24
N LEU A 185 9.14 10.34 -10.93
CA LEU A 185 9.94 11.42 -10.35
C LEU A 185 10.03 12.64 -11.26
N PHE A 186 10.30 12.43 -12.54
CA PHE A 186 10.34 13.50 -13.52
C PHE A 186 9.00 14.22 -13.60
N TRP A 187 7.89 13.47 -13.62
CA TRP A 187 6.55 14.03 -13.62
C TRP A 187 6.29 14.87 -12.36
N LEU A 188 6.63 14.35 -11.17
CA LEU A 188 6.47 15.04 -9.90
C LEU A 188 7.27 16.36 -9.83
N ILE A 189 8.49 16.39 -10.39
CA ILE A 189 9.34 17.59 -10.38
C ILE A 189 8.82 18.68 -11.33
N HIS A 190 8.18 18.29 -12.44
CA HIS A 190 7.81 19.23 -13.50
C HIS A 190 6.36 19.73 -13.42
N PHE A 191 5.44 18.90 -12.93
CA PHE A 191 3.99 19.18 -12.98
C PHE A 191 3.35 19.49 -11.62
N ARG A 192 4.12 19.43 -10.53
CA ARG A 192 3.68 19.79 -9.18
C ARG A 192 4.40 21.04 -8.70
#